data_AF-A0A497RHM3-F1
#
_entry.id   AF-A0A497RHM3-F1
#
_cell.length_a   1.000
_cell.length_b   1.000
_cell.length_c   1.000
_cell.angle_alpha   90.00
_cell.angle_beta   90.00
_cell.angle_gamma   90.00
#
_symmetry.space_group_name_H-M   'P 1'
#
loop_
_entity.id
_entity.type
_entity.pdbx_description
1 polymer ?
#
loop_
_entity_poly.entity_id
_entity_poly.type
_entity_poly.pdbx_seq_one_letter_code
_entity_poly.pdbx_strand_id
1 'polypeptide(L)'
;ESRIPPCDYTDPESVGGVCVLCDIFGAPGLASRVEFGTFTLMGDSRNFLEVLELDHGESVKAVKPGAVFEGSLSFRLHSFELGLLFVGMGFRDGKWNPMLLGKSKYRVRSSQHNRCRFGRVVFELEAIAFSKHVLSQSRLPPHLRMSLINQPEALSRFVGWAVEEAKSHYGDAVSWDYDELRELEQLTASHGG
;
A
#
# COMPACT_ATOMS: atom_id res chain seq x y z
N GLU A 1 17.21 0.42 19.26
CA GLU A 1 16.70 0.40 17.87
C GLU A 1 17.90 0.26 16.94
N SER A 2 18.23 -0.96 16.51
CA SER A 2 19.31 -1.19 15.56
C SER A 2 18.74 -0.89 14.17
N ARG A 3 19.01 0.30 13.64
CA ARG A 3 18.66 0.62 12.25
C ARG A 3 19.65 -0.12 11.37
N ILE A 4 19.13 -0.97 10.48
CA ILE A 4 19.93 -1.51 9.37
C ILE A 4 20.54 -0.29 8.64
N PRO A 5 21.84 -0.31 8.29
CA PRO A 5 22.44 0.79 7.55
C PRO A 5 21.64 1.07 6.27
N PRO A 6 21.50 2.34 5.87
CA PRO A 6 20.79 2.69 4.64
C PRO A 6 21.42 1.97 3.46
N CYS A 7 20.60 1.56 2.49
CA CYS A 7 21.10 0.99 1.24
C CYS A 7 21.94 2.04 0.52
N ASP A 8 23.24 1.78 0.41
CA ASP A 8 24.15 2.56 -0.43
C ASP A 8 24.36 1.79 -1.74
N TYR A 9 23.54 2.10 -2.72
CA TYR A 9 23.66 1.52 -4.06
C TYR A 9 24.74 2.21 -4.91
N THR A 10 25.37 3.27 -4.37
CA THR A 10 26.48 3.98 -5.01
C THR A 10 27.83 3.46 -4.57
N ASP A 11 27.88 2.70 -3.47
CA ASP A 11 29.07 2.01 -3.01
C ASP A 11 29.41 0.83 -3.95
N PRO A 12 30.54 0.89 -4.69
CA PRO A 12 30.96 -0.19 -5.58
C PRO A 12 31.32 -1.49 -4.82
N GLU A 13 31.54 -1.43 -3.50
CA GLU A 13 31.76 -2.60 -2.65
C GLU A 13 30.45 -3.21 -2.12
N SER A 14 29.30 -2.59 -2.38
CA SER A 14 27.99 -3.15 -2.05
C SER A 14 27.72 -4.42 -2.88
N VAL A 15 28.02 -5.57 -2.28
CA VAL A 15 27.75 -6.88 -2.88
C VAL A 15 26.23 -7.10 -2.89
N GLY A 16 25.56 -6.87 -4.02
CA GLY A 16 24.13 -7.18 -4.16
C GLY A 16 23.30 -6.26 -5.04
N GLY A 17 23.87 -5.16 -5.55
CA GLY A 17 23.12 -4.20 -6.37
C GLY A 17 22.09 -3.41 -5.56
N VAL A 18 21.14 -2.79 -6.27
CA VAL A 18 20.07 -1.98 -5.66
C VAL A 18 19.09 -2.88 -4.90
N CYS A 19 18.72 -2.52 -3.67
CA CYS A 19 17.70 -3.27 -2.95
C CYS A 19 16.32 -3.15 -3.63
N VAL A 20 15.47 -4.17 -3.50
CA VAL A 20 14.15 -4.23 -4.16
C VAL A 20 13.27 -3.00 -3.88
N LEU A 21 13.34 -2.44 -2.66
CA LEU A 21 12.55 -1.27 -2.29
C LEU A 21 13.01 -0.02 -3.04
N CYS A 22 14.32 0.20 -3.11
CA CYS A 22 14.90 1.32 -3.85
C CYS A 22 14.66 1.16 -5.36
N ASP A 23 14.69 -0.07 -5.89
CA ASP A 23 14.40 -0.32 -7.30
C ASP A 23 12.93 -0.06 -7.67
N ILE A 24 11.99 -0.42 -6.79
CA ILE A 24 10.55 -0.20 -7.02
C ILE A 24 10.18 1.28 -6.82
N PHE A 25 10.56 1.87 -5.67
CA PHE A 25 10.09 3.19 -5.23
C PHE A 25 11.06 4.34 -5.52
N GLY A 26 12.25 4.02 -6.03
CA GLY A 26 13.30 4.98 -6.32
C GLY A 26 14.20 5.30 -5.12
N ALA A 27 15.32 5.95 -5.43
CA ALA A 27 16.29 6.48 -4.48
C ALA A 27 16.98 7.72 -5.10
N PRO A 28 17.75 8.52 -4.35
CA PRO A 28 18.41 9.72 -4.89
C PRO A 28 19.39 9.45 -6.05
N GLY A 29 18.90 9.50 -7.29
CA GLY A 29 19.67 9.13 -8.51
C GLY A 29 19.18 7.86 -9.20
N LEU A 30 18.12 7.23 -8.67
CA LEU A 30 17.44 6.07 -9.23
C LEU A 30 15.94 6.37 -9.38
N ALA A 31 15.44 6.29 -10.61
CA ALA A 31 14.03 6.57 -10.90
C ALA A 31 13.10 5.49 -10.36
N SER A 32 11.99 5.91 -9.74
CA SER A 32 10.92 4.99 -9.33
C SER A 32 10.32 4.27 -10.54
N ARG A 33 9.95 3.00 -10.35
CA ARG A 33 9.23 2.18 -11.33
C ARG A 33 7.72 2.17 -11.07
N VAL A 34 7.27 2.85 -10.01
CA VAL A 34 5.87 3.08 -9.66
C VAL A 34 5.60 4.57 -9.50
N GLU A 35 4.50 5.04 -10.07
CA GLU A 35 4.00 6.39 -9.91
C GLU A 35 2.60 6.33 -9.29
N PHE A 36 2.45 6.97 -8.14
CA PHE A 36 1.15 7.12 -7.47
C PHE A 36 0.51 8.43 -7.95
N GLY A 37 -0.60 8.30 -8.67
CA GLY A 37 -1.43 9.43 -9.04
C GLY A 37 -2.12 10.06 -7.82
N THR A 38 -2.72 11.23 -8.03
CA THR A 38 -3.50 11.88 -6.97
C THR A 38 -4.81 11.15 -6.73
N PHE A 39 -5.04 10.74 -5.48
CA PHE A 39 -6.31 10.20 -5.02
C PHE A 39 -7.24 11.35 -4.65
N THR A 40 -8.38 11.46 -5.33
CA THR A 40 -9.34 12.55 -5.20
C THR A 40 -10.57 12.08 -4.44
N LEU A 41 -11.02 12.89 -3.47
CA LEU A 41 -12.22 12.60 -2.70
C LEU A 41 -13.44 12.53 -3.62
N MET A 42 -14.17 11.42 -3.53
CA MET A 42 -15.43 11.21 -4.25
C MET A 42 -16.58 11.83 -3.47
N GLY A 43 -17.43 12.58 -4.18
CA GLY A 43 -18.58 13.28 -3.60
C GLY A 43 -18.26 14.69 -3.07
N ASP A 44 -19.21 15.28 -2.35
CA ASP A 44 -19.08 16.65 -1.84
C ASP A 44 -18.20 16.69 -0.59
N SER A 45 -17.09 17.42 -0.69
CA SER A 45 -16.16 17.67 0.42
C SER A 45 -16.83 18.19 1.69
N ARG A 46 -17.96 18.92 1.60
CA ARG A 46 -18.70 19.43 2.76
C ARG A 46 -19.31 18.32 3.61
N ASN A 47 -19.56 17.15 3.02
CA ASN A 47 -20.13 16.01 3.73
C ASN A 47 -19.05 15.23 4.48
N PHE A 48 -17.83 15.19 3.93
CA PHE A 48 -16.74 14.33 4.43
C PHE A 48 -15.64 15.09 5.17
N LEU A 49 -15.57 16.41 5.11
CA LEU A 49 -14.55 17.18 5.83
C LEU A 49 -15.10 17.73 7.14
N GLU A 50 -14.29 17.68 8.19
CA GLU A 50 -14.56 18.29 9.48
C GLU A 50 -13.30 18.92 10.06
N VAL A 51 -13.47 19.93 10.91
CA VAL A 51 -12.38 20.50 11.70
C VAL A 51 -12.47 19.90 13.10
N LEU A 52 -11.38 19.28 13.54
CA LEU A 52 -11.27 18.68 14.85
C LEU A 52 -10.23 19.42 15.67
N GLU A 53 -10.66 19.94 16.81
CA GLU A 53 -9.76 20.32 17.89
C GLU A 53 -9.36 19.05 18.64
N LEU A 54 -8.07 18.74 18.60
CA LEU A 54 -7.46 17.56 19.20
C LEU A 54 -6.72 17.91 20.51
N ASP A 55 -6.31 16.86 21.21
CA ASP A 55 -5.39 16.92 22.34
C ASP A 55 -4.15 17.78 22.01
N HIS A 56 -3.66 18.47 23.04
CA HIS A 56 -2.50 19.37 22.97
C HIS A 56 -2.69 20.62 22.09
N GLY A 57 -3.94 21.02 21.83
CA GLY A 57 -4.26 22.26 21.11
C GLY A 57 -3.99 22.19 19.60
N GLU A 58 -3.97 20.99 19.03
CA GLU A 58 -3.79 20.77 17.60
C GLU A 58 -5.15 20.81 16.89
N SER A 59 -5.34 21.76 15.97
CA SER A 59 -6.52 21.81 15.09
C SER A 59 -6.19 21.16 13.74
N VAL A 60 -7.01 20.20 13.30
CA VAL A 60 -6.83 19.50 12.03
C VAL A 60 -8.08 19.53 11.17
N LYS A 61 -7.90 19.65 9.86
CA LYS A 61 -8.96 19.36 8.88
C LYS A 61 -8.90 17.86 8.56
N ALA A 62 -9.87 17.11 9.08
CA ALA A 62 -9.96 15.67 8.96
C ALA A 62 -10.98 15.24 7.91
N VAL A 63 -10.77 14.04 7.38
CA VAL A 63 -11.72 13.34 6.53
C VAL A 63 -12.47 12.33 7.39
N LYS A 64 -13.80 12.37 7.33
CA LYS A 64 -14.70 11.48 8.08
C LYS A 64 -14.61 10.03 7.58
N PRO A 65 -14.87 9.04 8.45
CA PRO A 65 -15.00 7.64 8.03
C PRO A 65 -16.03 7.45 6.92
N GLY A 66 -15.76 6.50 6.01
CA GLY A 66 -16.63 6.21 4.86
C GLY A 66 -16.39 7.11 3.64
N ALA A 67 -15.47 8.06 3.71
CA ALA A 67 -15.01 8.78 2.52
C ALA A 67 -14.29 7.82 1.56
N VAL A 68 -14.58 7.94 0.27
CA VAL A 68 -13.95 7.18 -0.81
C VAL A 68 -13.05 8.11 -1.62
N PHE A 69 -11.87 7.64 -2.00
CA PHE A 69 -10.97 8.37 -2.87
C PHE A 69 -10.66 7.53 -4.11
N GLU A 70 -10.74 8.13 -5.29
CA GLU A 70 -10.39 7.49 -6.55
C GLU A 70 -9.09 8.05 -7.09
N GLY A 71 -8.22 7.17 -7.57
CA GLY A 71 -6.91 7.52 -8.08
C GLY A 71 -6.36 6.39 -8.95
N SER A 72 -5.17 6.62 -9.50
CA SER A 72 -4.52 5.64 -10.37
C SER A 72 -3.07 5.45 -9.97
N LEU A 73 -2.53 4.29 -10.31
CA LEU A 73 -1.12 3.98 -10.17
C LEU A 73 -0.60 3.55 -11.54
N SER A 74 0.53 4.10 -11.95
CA SER A 74 1.26 3.66 -13.14
C SER A 74 2.48 2.86 -12.71
N PHE A 75 2.81 1.80 -13.42
CA PHE A 75 3.89 0.91 -13.03
C PHE A 75 4.66 0.34 -14.21
N ARG A 76 5.93 0.03 -13.96
CA ARG A 76 6.81 -0.75 -14.83
C ARG A 76 7.47 -1.85 -14.01
N LEU A 77 6.65 -2.80 -13.55
CA LEU A 77 7.03 -3.86 -12.61
C LEU A 77 6.92 -5.24 -13.25
N HIS A 78 7.75 -6.17 -12.77
CA HIS A 78 7.56 -7.60 -12.95
C HIS A 78 6.36 -8.10 -12.13
N SER A 79 5.85 -9.29 -12.45
CA SER A 79 4.69 -9.87 -11.76
C SER A 79 4.91 -10.03 -10.25
N PHE A 80 6.08 -10.53 -9.85
CA PHE A 80 6.43 -10.72 -8.45
C PHE A 80 6.62 -9.38 -7.69
N GLU A 81 7.12 -8.33 -8.34
CA GLU A 81 7.22 -6.98 -7.75
C GLU A 81 5.84 -6.34 -7.59
N LEU A 82 4.96 -6.52 -8.57
CA LEU A 82 3.58 -6.07 -8.48
C LEU A 82 2.82 -6.80 -7.37
N GLY A 83 3.10 -8.09 -7.16
CA GLY A 83 2.61 -8.84 -6.01
C GLY A 83 3.07 -8.25 -4.68
N LEU A 84 4.35 -7.88 -4.55
CA LEU A 84 4.84 -7.16 -3.36
C LEU A 84 4.11 -5.83 -3.16
N LEU A 85 3.85 -5.07 -4.22
CA LEU A 85 3.09 -3.82 -4.15
C LEU A 85 1.68 -4.09 -3.60
N PHE A 86 0.99 -5.12 -4.07
CA PHE A 86 -0.35 -5.48 -3.56
C PHE A 86 -0.35 -5.88 -2.09
N VAL A 87 0.66 -6.63 -1.64
CA VAL A 87 0.84 -6.94 -0.20
C VAL A 87 1.08 -5.66 0.59
N GLY A 88 1.94 -4.77 0.09
CA GLY A 88 2.19 -3.44 0.65
C GLY A 88 0.99 -2.50 0.61
N MET A 89 -0.04 -2.80 -0.19
CA MET A 89 -1.33 -2.12 -0.24
C MET A 89 -2.42 -2.85 0.56
N GLY A 90 -2.05 -3.87 1.34
CA GLY A 90 -2.93 -4.55 2.30
C GLY A 90 -3.61 -5.82 1.78
N PHE A 91 -3.29 -6.30 0.58
CA PHE A 91 -3.85 -7.55 0.08
C PHE A 91 -3.22 -8.75 0.80
N ARG A 92 -4.01 -9.46 1.61
CA ARG A 92 -3.61 -10.63 2.40
C ARG A 92 -4.80 -11.58 2.53
N ASP A 93 -4.56 -12.89 2.53
CA ASP A 93 -5.59 -13.94 2.62
C ASP A 93 -6.74 -13.78 1.60
N GLY A 94 -6.41 -13.37 0.37
CA GLY A 94 -7.38 -13.23 -0.72
C GLY A 94 -8.29 -11.99 -0.64
N LYS A 95 -8.02 -11.06 0.28
CA LYS A 95 -8.81 -9.84 0.47
C LYS A 95 -7.94 -8.62 0.77
N TRP A 96 -8.50 -7.44 0.54
CA TRP A 96 -7.90 -6.17 0.94
C TRP A 96 -8.15 -5.90 2.42
N ASN A 97 -7.09 -5.79 3.21
CA ASN A 97 -7.16 -5.54 4.64
C ASN A 97 -6.87 -4.07 4.94
N PRO A 98 -7.41 -3.54 6.06
CA PRO A 98 -7.11 -2.18 6.48
C PRO A 98 -5.62 -1.94 6.68
N MET A 99 -5.17 -0.76 6.27
CA MET A 99 -3.81 -0.27 6.42
C MET A 99 -3.77 1.02 7.22
N LEU A 100 -2.58 1.35 7.74
CA LEU A 100 -2.33 2.58 8.49
C LEU A 100 -1.50 3.58 7.65
N LEU A 101 -2.10 4.74 7.35
CA LEU A 101 -1.50 5.85 6.61
C LEU A 101 -1.52 7.17 7.40
N GLY A 102 -0.52 8.01 7.18
CA GLY A 102 -0.46 9.36 7.74
C GLY A 102 0.16 9.47 9.13
N LYS A 103 0.32 10.72 9.59
CA LYS A 103 1.13 11.09 10.77
C LYS A 103 0.60 10.57 12.10
N SER A 104 -0.72 10.58 12.30
CA SER A 104 -1.35 10.21 13.58
C SER A 104 -1.82 8.75 13.65
N LYS A 105 -1.32 7.88 12.76
CA LYS A 105 -1.83 6.51 12.55
C LYS A 105 -1.63 5.54 13.72
N TYR A 106 -0.62 5.76 14.56
CA TYR A 106 -0.26 4.86 15.67
C TYR A 106 -0.88 5.21 17.03
N ARG A 107 -1.58 6.33 17.15
CA ARG A 107 -2.07 6.81 18.45
C ARG A 107 -3.55 7.09 18.44
N VAL A 108 -4.19 6.86 19.58
CA VAL A 108 -5.54 7.35 19.81
C VAL A 108 -5.46 8.83 20.16
N ARG A 109 -6.23 9.64 19.46
CA ARG A 109 -6.36 11.08 19.69
C ARG A 109 -7.65 11.37 20.42
N SER A 110 -7.67 12.45 21.20
CA SER A 110 -8.86 12.90 21.90
C SER A 110 -9.31 14.21 21.30
N SER A 111 -10.55 14.26 20.83
CA SER A 111 -11.26 15.51 20.56
C SER A 111 -12.20 15.80 21.73
N GLN A 112 -12.71 17.03 21.84
CA GLN A 112 -13.49 17.56 22.97
C GLN A 112 -14.59 16.62 23.49
N HIS A 113 -15.15 15.76 22.62
CA HIS A 113 -16.21 14.82 22.98
C HIS A 113 -15.94 13.35 22.63
N ASN A 114 -14.85 13.03 21.93
CA ASN A 114 -14.64 11.69 21.37
C ASN A 114 -13.16 11.30 21.28
N ARG A 115 -12.88 10.00 21.47
CA ARG A 115 -11.60 9.40 21.07
C ARG A 115 -11.68 9.02 19.59
N CYS A 116 -10.65 9.37 18.83
CA CYS A 116 -10.58 9.08 17.40
C CYS A 116 -9.25 8.40 17.04
N ARG A 117 -9.28 7.60 15.98
CA ARG A 117 -8.10 6.99 15.36
C ARG A 117 -8.03 7.46 13.90
N PHE A 118 -6.85 7.90 13.50
CA PHE A 118 -6.61 8.39 12.14
C PHE A 118 -5.92 7.32 11.30
N GLY A 119 -6.03 7.46 9.98
CA GLY A 119 -5.14 6.77 9.06
C GLY A 119 -5.56 5.37 8.65
N ARG A 120 -6.72 4.88 9.06
CA ARG A 120 -7.24 3.58 8.62
C ARG A 120 -7.82 3.71 7.22
N VAL A 121 -7.23 3.03 6.25
CA VAL A 121 -7.71 2.98 4.86
C VAL A 121 -7.82 1.55 4.38
N VAL A 122 -8.70 1.28 3.43
CA VAL A 122 -8.77 0.02 2.69
C VAL A 122 -8.61 0.37 1.22
N PHE A 123 -7.71 -0.31 0.53
CA PHE A 123 -7.59 -0.19 -0.92
C PHE A 123 -8.55 -1.15 -1.61
N GLU A 124 -9.10 -0.73 -2.74
CA GLU A 124 -9.83 -1.59 -3.65
C GLU A 124 -9.27 -1.35 -5.05
N LEU A 125 -9.08 -2.43 -5.81
CA LEU A 125 -8.64 -2.36 -7.19
C LEU A 125 -9.87 -2.39 -8.09
N GLU A 126 -10.12 -1.31 -8.80
CA GLU A 126 -11.27 -1.21 -9.71
C GLU A 126 -10.95 -1.75 -11.12
N ALA A 127 -9.73 -1.49 -11.60
CA ALA A 127 -9.27 -1.97 -12.88
C ALA A 127 -7.74 -2.00 -12.95
N ILE A 128 -7.21 -2.85 -13.83
CA ILE A 128 -5.80 -2.82 -14.24
C ILE A 128 -5.69 -2.95 -15.75
N ALA A 129 -4.84 -2.12 -16.34
CA ALA A 129 -4.61 -2.08 -17.77
C ALA A 129 -3.15 -2.33 -18.11
N PHE A 130 -2.91 -3.05 -19.21
CA PHE A 130 -1.59 -3.35 -19.73
C PHE A 130 -1.43 -2.81 -21.14
N SER A 131 -0.25 -2.25 -21.44
CA SER A 131 0.07 -1.89 -22.81
C SER A 131 0.19 -3.14 -23.68
N LYS A 132 -0.14 -3.01 -24.98
CA LYS A 132 -0.03 -4.11 -25.95
C LYS A 132 1.37 -4.72 -25.99
N HIS A 133 2.39 -3.88 -25.81
CA HIS A 133 3.79 -4.31 -25.77
C HIS A 133 4.05 -5.26 -24.58
N VAL A 134 3.59 -4.90 -23.39
CA VAL A 134 3.72 -5.75 -22.19
C VAL A 134 2.98 -7.06 -22.39
N LEU A 135 1.77 -7.06 -22.95
CA LEU A 135 1.04 -8.30 -23.22
C LEU A 135 1.79 -9.25 -24.16
N SER A 136 2.47 -8.70 -25.17
CA SER A 136 3.21 -9.50 -26.16
C SER A 136 4.48 -10.15 -25.59
N GLN A 137 5.05 -9.57 -24.53
CA GLN A 137 6.32 -10.02 -23.93
C GLN A 137 6.13 -10.69 -22.56
N SER A 138 4.95 -10.57 -21.96
CA SER A 138 4.73 -11.01 -20.59
C SER A 138 4.53 -12.51 -20.47
N ARG A 139 5.01 -13.04 -19.34
CA ARG A 139 4.70 -14.40 -18.87
C ARG A 139 3.34 -14.48 -18.17
N LEU A 140 2.43 -13.53 -18.44
CA LEU A 140 1.08 -13.57 -17.88
C LEU A 140 0.39 -14.88 -18.31
N PRO A 141 -0.32 -15.56 -17.40
CA PRO A 141 -1.16 -16.69 -17.73
C PRO A 141 -2.13 -16.35 -18.88
N PRO A 142 -2.41 -17.27 -19.82
CA PRO A 142 -3.24 -16.97 -20.99
C PRO A 142 -4.60 -16.33 -20.66
N HIS A 143 -5.22 -16.76 -19.56
CA HIS A 143 -6.51 -16.23 -19.10
C HIS A 143 -6.44 -14.83 -18.46
N LEU A 144 -5.23 -14.29 -18.26
CA LEU A 144 -4.96 -12.95 -17.72
C LEU A 144 -4.31 -12.02 -18.78
N ARG A 145 -4.11 -12.50 -20.02
CA ARG A 145 -3.55 -11.70 -21.13
C ARG A 145 -4.60 -10.78 -21.76
N MET A 146 -5.22 -9.96 -20.93
CA MET A 146 -6.19 -8.94 -21.36
C MET A 146 -5.56 -7.56 -21.22
N SER A 147 -5.84 -6.66 -22.16
CA SER A 147 -5.38 -5.26 -22.06
C SER A 147 -6.03 -4.49 -20.93
N LEU A 148 -7.20 -4.95 -20.48
CA LEU A 148 -7.94 -4.39 -19.36
C LEU A 148 -8.59 -5.54 -18.60
N ILE A 149 -8.40 -5.56 -17.29
CA ILE A 149 -9.11 -6.41 -16.36
C ILE A 149 -9.91 -5.48 -15.45
N ASN A 150 -11.23 -5.61 -15.44
CA ASN A 150 -12.14 -4.77 -14.64
C ASN A 150 -13.29 -5.57 -14.00
N GLN A 151 -13.30 -6.90 -14.17
CA GLN A 151 -14.29 -7.77 -13.54
C GLN A 151 -13.76 -8.17 -12.16
N PRO A 152 -14.53 -8.01 -11.07
CA PRO A 152 -14.06 -8.26 -9.70
C PRO A 152 -13.40 -9.62 -9.50
N GLU A 153 -13.97 -10.70 -10.06
CA GLU A 153 -13.43 -12.05 -9.93
C GLU A 153 -12.12 -12.21 -10.70
N ALA A 154 -12.00 -11.56 -11.86
CA ALA A 154 -10.77 -11.58 -12.64
C ALA A 154 -9.66 -10.77 -11.98
N LEU A 155 -9.99 -9.63 -11.35
CA LEU A 155 -9.06 -8.83 -10.57
C LEU A 155 -8.56 -9.58 -9.34
N SER A 156 -9.47 -10.21 -8.58
CA SER A 156 -9.10 -11.03 -7.42
C SER A 156 -8.14 -12.17 -7.81
N ARG A 157 -8.44 -12.90 -8.90
CA ARG A 157 -7.52 -13.92 -9.44
C ARG A 157 -6.18 -13.35 -9.87
N PHE A 158 -6.17 -12.19 -10.53
CA PHE A 158 -4.94 -11.54 -10.98
C PHE A 158 -4.06 -11.12 -9.80
N VAL A 159 -4.64 -10.46 -8.80
CA VAL A 159 -3.93 -10.03 -7.59
C VAL A 159 -3.39 -11.24 -6.83
N GLY A 160 -4.22 -12.26 -6.62
CA GLY A 160 -3.81 -13.50 -5.96
C GLY A 160 -2.63 -14.17 -6.68
N TRP A 161 -2.70 -14.31 -8.01
CA TRP A 161 -1.60 -14.84 -8.80
C TRP A 161 -0.30 -14.03 -8.65
N ALA A 162 -0.37 -12.70 -8.74
CA ALA A 162 0.82 -11.85 -8.60
C ALA A 162 1.45 -11.96 -7.21
N VAL A 163 0.63 -12.07 -6.16
CA VAL A 163 1.11 -12.28 -4.79
C VAL A 163 1.76 -13.67 -4.62
N GLU A 164 1.22 -14.71 -5.23
CA GLU A 164 1.85 -16.04 -5.21
C GLU A 164 3.18 -16.06 -5.98
N GLU A 165 3.30 -15.33 -7.09
CA GLU A 165 4.59 -15.11 -7.76
C GLU A 165 5.59 -14.41 -6.84
N ALA A 166 5.15 -13.41 -6.07
CA ALA A 166 5.99 -12.73 -5.09
C ALA A 166 6.46 -13.69 -3.98
N LYS A 167 5.56 -14.51 -3.43
CA LYS A 167 5.90 -15.53 -2.43
C LYS A 167 6.90 -16.54 -2.95
N SER A 168 6.70 -17.03 -4.17
CA SER A 168 7.63 -17.96 -4.80
C SER A 168 9.00 -17.33 -5.07
N HIS A 169 9.06 -16.02 -5.33
CA HIS A 169 10.30 -15.33 -5.65
C HIS A 169 11.11 -14.94 -4.41
N TYR A 170 10.46 -14.37 -3.38
CA TYR A 170 11.14 -13.85 -2.20
C TYR A 170 11.19 -14.83 -1.02
N GLY A 171 10.35 -15.88 -1.04
CA GLY A 171 10.31 -16.89 0.03
C GLY A 171 10.20 -16.27 1.42
N ASP A 172 11.04 -16.71 2.34
CA ASP A 172 11.02 -16.27 3.75
C ASP A 172 11.67 -14.89 3.99
N ALA A 173 12.18 -14.23 2.95
CA ALA A 173 12.76 -12.89 3.08
C ALA A 173 11.71 -11.81 3.42
N VAL A 174 10.42 -12.12 3.24
CA VAL A 174 9.29 -11.22 3.52
C VAL A 174 8.40 -11.87 4.57
N SER A 175 7.98 -11.07 5.56
CA SER A 175 6.98 -11.50 6.54
C SER A 175 5.57 -11.35 5.95
N TRP A 176 5.10 -12.39 5.26
CA TRP A 176 3.82 -12.37 4.55
C TRP A 176 2.60 -12.22 5.46
N ASP A 177 2.72 -12.66 6.72
CA ASP A 177 1.65 -12.64 7.72
C ASP A 177 1.70 -11.41 8.64
N TYR A 178 2.59 -10.45 8.35
CA TYR A 178 2.70 -9.24 9.15
C TYR A 178 1.47 -8.34 8.97
N ASP A 179 0.86 -7.95 10.09
CA ASP A 179 -0.29 -7.07 10.13
C ASP A 179 -0.04 -5.92 11.11
N GLU A 180 0.41 -4.78 10.57
CA GLU A 180 0.70 -3.57 11.35
C GLU A 180 -0.48 -3.13 12.23
N LEU A 181 -1.72 -3.28 11.76
CA LEU A 181 -2.89 -2.88 12.51
C LEU A 181 -3.15 -3.85 13.68
N ARG A 182 -3.02 -5.15 13.44
CA ARG A 182 -3.18 -6.18 14.48
C ARG A 182 -2.13 -6.02 15.58
N GLU A 183 -0.87 -5.80 15.20
CA GLU A 183 0.22 -5.56 16.17
C GLU A 183 -0.06 -4.31 17.00
N LEU A 184 -0.51 -3.22 16.38
CA LEU A 184 -0.88 -2.00 17.08
C LEU A 184 -2.04 -2.21 18.08
N GLU A 185 -3.05 -2.98 17.69
CA GLU A 185 -4.20 -3.28 18.55
C GLU A 185 -3.80 -4.14 19.75
N GLN A 186 -2.91 -5.12 19.57
CA GLN A 186 -2.35 -5.93 20.66
C GLN A 186 -1.50 -5.10 21.63
N LEU A 187 -0.65 -4.21 21.10
CA LEU A 187 0.14 -3.28 21.93
C LEU A 187 -0.75 -2.33 22.72
N THR A 188 -1.83 -1.82 22.11
CA THR A 188 -2.77 -0.94 22.82
C THR A 188 -3.57 -1.69 23.88
N ALA A 189 -3.95 -2.94 23.63
CA ALA A 189 -4.69 -3.77 24.58
C ALA A 189 -3.83 -4.16 25.79
N SER A 190 -2.54 -4.44 25.59
CA SER A 190 -1.60 -4.81 26.66
C SER A 190 -1.17 -3.64 27.56
N HIS A 191 -1.26 -2.40 27.09
CA HIS A 191 -0.91 -1.18 27.84
C HIS A 191 -2.14 -0.37 28.27
N GLY A 192 -3.35 -0.92 28.07
CA GLY A 192 -4.63 -0.25 28.32
C GLY A 192 -5.43 -0.85 29.49
N GLY A 193 -4.75 -1.21 30.58
CA GLY A 193 -5.33 -1.57 31.88
C GLY A 193 -5.01 -0.54 32.95
#